data_AF-A0A9D0TD64-F1
#
_entry.id   AF-A0A9D0TD64-F1
#
_cell.length_a   1.000
_cell.length_b   1.000
_cell.length_c   1.000
_cell.angle_alpha   90.00
_cell.angle_beta   90.00
_cell.angle_gamma   90.00
#
_symmetry.space_group_name_H-M   'P 1'
#
loop_
_entity.id
_entity.type
_entity.pdbx_description
1 polymer ?
#
loop_
_entity_poly.entity_id
_entity_poly.type
_entity_poly.pdbx_seq_one_letter_code
_entity_poly.pdbx_strand_id
1 'polypeptide(L)'
;MKVVQSPCNTPSFSVRSLLLLVASLGLAACGGGDSGKDNGPQDVAGTDTAVAAKTSTIKAGDPDCAEGGILVETGIDENRNGVLDASEVDAREKVCNGATGANGNNGADGATGANGADGSNGLNALVNITTEAAGGNCTLGGKRIDTGLDLDSNGHLDALETSSTNYICNGAPGVDGVNGTDGSDGFNALIDMNPEPVGANCPNGGLRIDVGTDTNGNGSLDPAEITQTGFVCGGNDANGSIGWQTATRIES
;
A
#
# COMPACT_ATOMS: atom_id res chain seq x y z
N MET A 1 -2.91 -10.00 -62.34
CA MET A 1 -3.23 -9.20 -61.13
C MET A 1 -2.12 -8.17 -60.95
N LYS A 2 -2.51 -6.92 -60.70
CA LYS A 2 -1.65 -5.72 -60.77
C LYS A 2 -0.43 -5.83 -59.85
N VAL A 3 0.75 -5.59 -60.44
CA VAL A 3 1.99 -5.23 -59.74
C VAL A 3 1.88 -3.76 -59.36
N VAL A 4 1.99 -3.44 -58.07
CA VAL A 4 2.27 -2.07 -57.59
C VAL A 4 3.27 -2.17 -56.44
N GLN A 5 4.55 -1.99 -56.77
CA GLN A 5 5.59 -1.60 -55.83
C GLN A 5 5.63 -0.07 -55.77
N SER A 6 5.78 0.47 -54.56
CA SER A 6 6.05 1.88 -54.25
C SER A 6 6.94 1.95 -53.00
N PRO A 7 7.78 2.99 -52.84
CA PRO A 7 9.22 2.76 -52.90
C PRO A 7 10.00 3.10 -51.62
N CYS A 8 11.20 2.54 -51.56
CA CYS A 8 12.30 2.92 -50.68
C CYS A 8 12.84 4.31 -51.09
N ASN A 9 12.93 5.25 -50.15
CA ASN A 9 13.52 6.57 -50.38
C ASN A 9 14.87 6.64 -49.67
N THR A 10 15.95 6.64 -50.46
CA THR A 10 17.34 6.85 -50.02
C THR A 10 17.73 8.33 -50.14
N PRO A 11 18.66 8.84 -49.32
CA PRO A 11 19.03 10.26 -49.28
C PRO A 11 19.89 10.67 -50.49
N SER A 12 19.55 11.82 -51.07
CA SER A 12 20.30 12.49 -52.13
C SER A 12 21.35 13.42 -51.52
N PHE A 13 22.63 13.07 -51.66
CA PHE A 13 23.75 14.01 -51.55
C PHE A 13 24.11 14.45 -52.96
N SER A 14 24.01 15.75 -53.25
CA SER A 14 24.63 16.34 -54.44
C SER A 14 25.39 17.61 -54.08
N VAL A 15 26.71 17.45 -54.09
CA VAL A 15 27.79 18.41 -53.93
C VAL A 15 27.56 19.61 -54.86
N ARG A 16 27.43 20.82 -54.31
CA ARG A 16 27.50 22.05 -55.10
C ARG A 16 28.89 22.66 -54.96
N SER A 17 29.63 22.47 -56.05
CA SER A 17 30.97 22.92 -56.38
C SER A 17 31.31 24.33 -55.93
N LEU A 18 32.40 24.39 -55.16
CA LEU A 18 33.36 25.46 -55.09
C LEU A 18 34.01 25.62 -56.48
N LEU A 19 33.74 26.72 -57.18
CA LEU A 19 34.33 27.06 -58.48
C LEU A 19 35.15 28.34 -58.33
N LEU A 20 36.46 28.19 -58.08
CA LEU A 20 37.46 29.25 -58.12
C LEU A 20 37.74 29.61 -59.57
N LEU A 21 37.39 30.84 -59.95
CA LEU A 21 37.52 31.39 -61.29
C LEU A 21 38.95 31.96 -61.46
N VAL A 22 39.88 31.14 -61.96
CA VAL A 22 41.21 31.62 -62.36
C VAL A 22 41.11 32.08 -63.82
N ALA A 23 41.04 33.39 -64.03
CA ALA A 23 41.06 34.00 -65.35
C ALA A 23 42.50 34.04 -65.88
N SER A 24 42.91 32.99 -66.59
CA SER A 24 44.12 32.98 -67.41
C SER A 24 43.87 33.72 -68.72
N LEU A 25 44.29 34.99 -68.80
CA LEU A 25 44.34 35.75 -70.05
C LEU A 25 45.68 35.47 -70.74
N GLY A 26 45.63 34.80 -71.89
CA GLY A 26 46.81 34.39 -72.63
C GLY A 26 47.49 35.55 -73.36
N LEU A 27 48.82 35.57 -73.34
CA LEU A 27 49.64 36.20 -74.37
C LEU A 27 50.42 35.10 -75.08
N ALA A 28 50.03 34.85 -76.33
CA ALA A 28 50.74 33.98 -77.26
C ALA A 28 52.04 34.66 -77.69
N ALA A 29 53.19 34.14 -77.26
CA ALA A 29 54.49 34.46 -77.84
C ALA A 29 54.87 33.36 -78.83
N CYS A 30 54.80 33.73 -80.11
CA CYS A 30 55.36 33.00 -81.25
C CYS A 30 56.84 33.37 -81.38
N GLY A 31 57.71 32.40 -81.67
CA GLY A 31 59.04 32.69 -82.21
C GLY A 31 60.14 31.77 -81.70
N GLY A 32 60.27 30.58 -82.31
CA GLY A 32 61.50 29.78 -82.25
C GLY A 32 62.13 29.71 -83.63
N GLY A 33 63.45 29.88 -83.71
CA GLY A 33 64.27 29.27 -84.76
C GLY A 33 65.20 30.18 -85.57
N ASP A 34 66.40 30.40 -85.01
CA ASP A 34 67.69 30.02 -85.61
C ASP A 34 68.64 31.09 -86.22
N SER A 35 69.92 30.84 -85.91
CA SER A 35 71.15 31.18 -86.63
C SER A 35 71.67 32.62 -86.62
N GLY A 36 72.56 32.92 -85.66
CA GLY A 36 73.48 34.06 -85.71
C GLY A 36 74.66 33.89 -84.76
N LYS A 37 75.82 33.48 -85.30
CA LYS A 37 77.10 33.50 -84.61
C LYS A 37 77.55 34.96 -84.50
N ASP A 38 77.89 35.45 -83.31
CA ASP A 38 79.11 36.21 -83.01
C ASP A 38 79.10 37.09 -81.73
N ASN A 39 80.17 36.88 -80.95
CA ASN A 39 80.98 37.88 -80.23
C ASN A 39 80.38 38.83 -79.17
N GLY A 40 80.69 38.51 -77.92
CA GLY A 40 81.01 39.50 -76.89
C GLY A 40 80.39 39.20 -75.51
N PRO A 41 81.13 39.34 -74.40
CA PRO A 41 80.51 39.43 -73.09
C PRO A 41 79.79 40.79 -73.02
N GLN A 42 78.48 40.78 -73.22
CA GLN A 42 77.63 41.92 -72.91
C GLN A 42 77.01 41.64 -71.55
N ASP A 43 77.50 42.36 -70.54
CA ASP A 43 76.78 42.62 -69.30
C ASP A 43 75.37 43.06 -69.64
N VAL A 44 74.39 42.15 -69.49
CA VAL A 44 73.03 42.57 -69.24
C VAL A 44 72.91 42.62 -67.74
N ALA A 45 73.08 43.83 -67.20
CA ALA A 45 72.59 44.19 -65.88
C ALA A 45 71.07 43.99 -65.87
N GLY A 46 70.65 42.73 -65.74
CA GLY A 46 69.30 42.35 -65.40
C GLY A 46 69.08 42.79 -63.96
N THR A 47 68.28 43.84 -63.81
CA THR A 47 67.78 44.30 -62.53
C THR A 47 66.91 43.18 -61.95
N ASP A 48 67.50 42.27 -61.17
CA ASP A 48 66.76 41.44 -60.22
C ASP A 48 66.16 42.39 -59.15
N THR A 49 65.12 43.13 -59.53
CA THR A 49 64.25 43.88 -58.62
C THR A 49 63.44 42.84 -57.86
N ALA A 50 63.84 42.57 -56.62
CA ALA A 50 63.10 41.63 -55.78
C ALA A 50 61.76 42.26 -55.41
N VAL A 51 60.67 41.69 -55.92
CA VAL A 51 59.32 42.03 -55.44
C VAL A 51 59.15 41.43 -54.06
N ALA A 52 58.87 42.27 -53.08
CA ALA A 52 58.66 41.86 -51.69
C ALA A 52 57.20 42.10 -51.29
N ALA A 53 56.67 41.18 -50.49
CA ALA A 53 55.35 41.31 -49.87
C ALA A 53 55.51 41.16 -48.36
N LYS A 54 54.86 42.07 -47.63
CA LYS A 54 54.82 42.04 -46.17
C LYS A 54 53.37 41.96 -45.73
N THR A 55 53.07 40.98 -44.89
CA THR A 55 51.74 40.86 -44.29
C THR A 55 51.80 41.26 -42.82
N SER A 56 50.81 42.03 -42.37
CA SER A 56 50.59 42.30 -40.97
C SER A 56 49.15 42.02 -40.57
N THR A 57 48.93 41.68 -39.31
CA THR A 57 47.59 41.40 -38.80
C THR A 57 46.86 42.69 -38.49
N ILE A 58 45.63 42.82 -39.01
CA ILE A 58 44.68 43.84 -38.60
C ILE A 58 43.94 43.29 -37.38
N LYS A 59 44.04 43.98 -36.24
CA LYS A 59 43.34 43.58 -35.02
C LYS A 59 41.83 43.81 -35.18
N ALA A 60 41.05 42.97 -34.50
CA ALA A 60 39.61 43.22 -34.38
C ALA A 60 39.36 44.60 -33.72
N GLY A 61 38.35 45.30 -34.22
CA GLY A 61 38.02 46.69 -33.85
C GLY A 61 38.69 47.78 -34.71
N ASP A 62 39.43 47.42 -35.76
CA ASP A 62 39.86 48.38 -36.79
C ASP A 62 38.62 48.96 -37.51
N PRO A 63 38.57 50.29 -37.77
CA PRO A 63 37.40 50.92 -38.39
C PRO A 63 37.08 50.37 -39.79
N ASP A 64 38.06 49.79 -40.49
CA ASP A 64 37.87 49.23 -41.83
C ASP A 64 37.68 47.70 -41.82
N CYS A 65 38.17 47.00 -40.79
CA CYS A 65 37.97 45.56 -40.59
C CYS A 65 37.56 45.24 -39.14
N ALA A 66 36.26 45.35 -38.84
CA ALA A 66 35.73 45.18 -37.49
C ALA A 66 36.10 43.82 -36.84
N GLU A 67 36.09 42.73 -37.61
CA GLU A 67 36.41 41.38 -37.15
C GLU A 67 37.91 41.03 -37.29
N GLY A 68 38.74 42.04 -37.54
CA GLY A 68 40.15 41.89 -37.87
C GLY A 68 40.38 41.33 -39.27
N GLY A 69 41.63 41.04 -39.59
CA GLY A 69 42.02 40.61 -40.92
C GLY A 69 43.53 40.63 -41.15
N ILE A 70 43.94 40.70 -42.41
CA ILE A 70 45.34 40.82 -42.81
C ILE A 70 45.49 42.03 -43.73
N LEU A 71 46.48 42.88 -43.44
CA LEU A 71 46.97 43.93 -44.33
C LEU A 71 48.13 43.37 -45.14
N VAL A 72 48.02 43.43 -46.46
CA VAL A 72 49.06 43.01 -47.40
C VAL A 72 49.67 44.27 -48.01
N GLU A 73 50.97 44.43 -47.84
CA GLU A 73 51.77 45.50 -48.43
C GLU A 73 52.71 44.90 -49.48
N THR A 74 52.81 45.52 -50.66
CA THR A 74 53.68 45.03 -51.75
C THR A 74 54.49 46.17 -52.35
N GLY A 75 55.71 45.87 -52.78
CA GLY A 75 56.57 46.81 -53.51
C GLY A 75 57.89 46.17 -53.96
N ILE A 76 58.79 47.00 -54.48
CA ILE A 76 60.12 46.58 -54.95
C ILE A 76 61.16 46.91 -53.86
N ASP A 77 61.93 45.91 -53.42
CA ASP A 77 63.08 46.12 -52.53
C ASP A 77 64.23 46.77 -53.33
N GLU A 78 64.26 48.09 -53.32
CA GLU A 78 65.20 48.89 -54.10
C GLU A 78 66.62 48.81 -53.51
N ASN A 79 66.72 48.67 -52.20
CA ASN A 79 67.99 48.67 -51.47
C ASN A 79 68.59 47.26 -51.26
N ARG A 80 67.82 46.22 -51.60
CA ARG A 80 68.18 44.79 -51.61
C ARG A 80 68.55 44.24 -50.23
N ASN A 81 67.92 44.73 -49.17
CA ASN A 81 68.15 44.23 -47.82
C ASN A 81 67.26 43.02 -47.45
N GLY A 82 66.32 42.63 -48.33
CA GLY A 82 65.42 41.50 -48.15
C GLY A 82 64.20 41.80 -47.27
N VAL A 83 63.96 43.06 -46.91
CA VAL A 83 62.83 43.53 -46.11
C VAL A 83 62.14 44.67 -46.84
N LEU A 84 60.81 44.64 -46.93
CA LEU A 84 60.06 45.75 -47.51
C LEU A 84 60.03 46.93 -46.51
N ASP A 85 60.82 47.96 -46.80
CA ASP A 85 60.87 49.19 -46.00
C ASP A 85 59.67 50.09 -46.31
N ALA A 86 59.33 51.00 -45.39
CA ALA A 86 58.14 51.84 -45.52
C ALA A 86 58.18 52.78 -46.75
N SER A 87 59.38 53.12 -47.24
CA SER A 87 59.58 53.90 -48.46
C SER A 87 59.43 53.09 -49.75
N GLU A 88 59.46 51.77 -49.67
CA GLU A 88 59.42 50.83 -50.80
C GLU A 88 58.01 50.26 -51.02
N VAL A 89 57.04 50.58 -50.16
CA VAL A 89 55.66 50.09 -50.28
C VAL A 89 54.91 50.86 -51.38
N ASP A 90 54.53 50.15 -52.45
CA ASP A 90 53.77 50.69 -53.58
C ASP A 90 52.26 50.54 -53.39
N ALA A 91 51.81 49.44 -52.78
CA ALA A 91 50.39 49.14 -52.62
C ALA A 91 50.07 48.50 -51.25
N ARG A 92 48.84 48.74 -50.80
CA ARG A 92 48.28 48.24 -49.55
C ARG A 92 46.86 47.74 -49.77
N GLU A 93 46.60 46.48 -49.44
CA GLU A 93 45.27 45.86 -49.53
C GLU A 93 44.86 45.22 -48.20
N LYS A 94 43.61 45.44 -47.80
CA LYS A 94 43.05 44.88 -46.55
C LYS A 94 42.13 43.72 -46.88
N VAL A 95 42.37 42.56 -46.25
CA VAL A 95 41.48 41.40 -46.32
C VAL A 95 40.85 41.19 -44.95
N CYS A 96 39.57 41.54 -44.81
CA CYS A 96 38.84 41.43 -43.54
C CYS A 96 38.23 40.04 -43.34
N ASN A 97 38.16 39.59 -42.07
CA ASN A 97 37.44 38.39 -41.69
C ASN A 97 35.91 38.61 -41.76
N GLY A 98 35.16 37.54 -42.01
CA GLY A 98 33.70 37.55 -41.88
C GLY A 98 33.24 37.41 -40.43
N ALA A 99 32.07 37.96 -40.10
CA ALA A 99 31.47 37.82 -38.78
C ALA A 99 31.23 36.34 -38.42
N THR A 100 31.45 36.00 -37.14
CA THR A 100 31.13 34.66 -36.63
C THR A 100 29.61 34.44 -36.65
N GLY A 101 29.15 33.30 -37.21
CA GLY A 101 27.73 32.96 -37.25
C GLY A 101 27.15 32.70 -35.85
N ALA A 102 25.86 32.98 -35.66
CA ALA A 102 25.19 32.71 -34.39
C ALA A 102 25.06 31.19 -34.12
N ASN A 103 25.25 30.79 -32.86
CA ASN A 103 24.97 29.41 -32.43
C ASN A 103 23.47 29.10 -32.56
N GLY A 104 23.14 27.88 -32.97
CA GLY A 104 21.75 27.41 -32.97
C GLY A 104 21.20 27.23 -31.55
N ASN A 105 19.88 27.38 -31.40
CA ASN A 105 19.21 27.12 -30.13
C ASN A 105 19.16 25.62 -29.83
N ASN A 106 19.29 25.23 -28.57
CA ASN A 106 19.09 23.84 -28.14
C ASN A 106 17.63 23.42 -28.38
N GLY A 107 17.42 22.14 -28.70
CA GLY A 107 16.09 21.55 -28.79
C GLY A 107 15.39 21.51 -27.43
N ALA A 108 14.06 21.46 -27.43
CA ALA A 108 13.27 21.28 -26.21
C ALA A 108 13.43 19.85 -25.65
N ASP A 109 13.41 19.72 -24.32
CA ASP A 109 13.42 18.43 -23.65
C ASP A 109 12.15 17.63 -23.97
N GLY A 110 12.28 16.30 -24.00
CA GLY A 110 11.15 15.39 -24.20
C GLY A 110 10.20 15.39 -22.99
N ALA A 111 8.92 15.10 -23.24
CA ALA A 111 7.92 14.95 -22.18
C ALA A 111 8.22 13.73 -21.29
N THR A 112 7.96 13.86 -19.99
CA THR A 112 8.02 12.74 -19.03
C THR A 112 7.00 11.66 -19.40
N GLY A 113 7.38 10.39 -19.31
CA GLY A 113 6.48 9.26 -19.55
C GLY A 113 5.34 9.16 -18.53
N ALA A 114 4.24 8.53 -18.93
CA ALA A 114 3.11 8.26 -18.03
C ALA A 114 3.47 7.18 -16.98
N ASN A 115 2.83 7.24 -15.82
CA ASN A 115 2.92 6.18 -14.81
C ASN A 115 2.32 4.86 -15.35
N GLY A 116 2.84 3.74 -14.84
CA GLY A 116 2.23 2.42 -15.08
C GLY A 116 0.85 2.32 -14.43
N ALA A 117 0.02 1.42 -14.95
CA ALA A 117 -1.27 1.09 -14.34
C ALA A 117 -1.07 0.27 -13.05
N ASP A 118 -2.03 0.39 -12.12
CA ASP A 118 -2.07 -0.43 -10.92
C ASP A 118 -2.26 -1.92 -11.25
N GLY A 119 -1.76 -2.79 -10.38
CA GLY A 119 -2.02 -4.23 -10.47
C GLY A 119 -3.48 -4.59 -10.14
N SER A 120 -3.91 -5.78 -10.55
CA SER A 120 -5.23 -6.31 -10.19
C SER A 120 -5.31 -6.69 -8.70
N ASN A 121 -6.51 -6.59 -8.12
CA ASN A 121 -6.78 -7.10 -6.77
C ASN A 121 -6.60 -8.63 -6.71
N GLY A 122 -6.21 -9.15 -5.54
CA GLY A 122 -6.15 -10.60 -5.28
C GLY A 122 -7.54 -11.24 -5.08
N LEU A 123 -7.58 -12.57 -5.04
CA LEU A 123 -8.79 -13.35 -4.75
C LEU A 123 -9.16 -13.31 -3.27
N ASN A 124 -10.45 -13.50 -2.95
CA ASN A 124 -10.92 -13.58 -1.56
C ASN A 124 -10.59 -14.94 -0.96
N ALA A 125 -10.17 -14.96 0.32
CA ALA A 125 -10.05 -16.19 1.10
C ALA A 125 -11.30 -16.34 1.98
N LEU A 126 -11.98 -17.48 1.86
CA LEU A 126 -13.23 -17.75 2.55
C LEU A 126 -13.11 -18.93 3.52
N VAL A 127 -13.95 -18.88 4.55
CA VAL A 127 -14.10 -19.95 5.55
C VAL A 127 -15.57 -20.34 5.61
N ASN A 128 -15.85 -21.62 5.46
CA ASN A 128 -17.19 -22.17 5.62
C ASN A 128 -17.23 -23.13 6.82
N ILE A 129 -18.21 -22.95 7.70
CA ILE A 129 -18.37 -23.78 8.89
C ILE A 129 -19.72 -24.47 8.80
N THR A 130 -19.68 -25.80 8.76
CA THR A 130 -20.88 -26.64 8.69
C THR A 130 -20.93 -27.59 9.88
N THR A 131 -22.13 -28.11 10.18
CA THR A 131 -22.28 -29.12 11.23
C THR A 131 -21.73 -30.45 10.73
N GLU A 132 -20.84 -31.07 11.52
CA GLU A 132 -20.37 -32.42 11.27
C GLU A 132 -21.24 -33.40 12.05
N ALA A 133 -21.85 -34.36 11.35
CA ALA A 133 -22.64 -35.41 11.98
C ALA A 133 -21.75 -36.40 12.74
N ALA A 134 -22.33 -37.13 13.69
CA ALA A 134 -21.62 -38.22 14.35
C ALA A 134 -21.21 -39.30 13.34
N GLY A 135 -19.94 -39.67 13.30
CA GLY A 135 -19.40 -40.58 12.31
C GLY A 135 -17.89 -40.72 12.35
N GLY A 136 -17.30 -41.03 11.18
CA GLY A 136 -15.88 -41.36 11.05
C GLY A 136 -14.91 -40.25 11.43
N ASN A 137 -15.27 -38.98 11.20
CA ASN A 137 -14.42 -37.84 11.56
C ASN A 137 -14.57 -37.46 13.04
N CYS A 138 -15.81 -37.44 13.54
CA CYS A 138 -16.14 -37.12 14.92
C CYS A 138 -17.22 -38.08 15.47
N THR A 139 -16.88 -38.88 16.47
CA THR A 139 -17.78 -39.92 17.02
C THR A 139 -19.05 -39.36 17.66
N LEU A 140 -19.02 -38.12 18.16
CA LEU A 140 -20.14 -37.42 18.80
C LEU A 140 -20.62 -36.20 18.00
N GLY A 141 -20.26 -36.15 16.72
CA GLY A 141 -20.47 -35.00 15.85
C GLY A 141 -19.61 -33.81 16.25
N GLY A 142 -19.85 -32.67 15.61
CA GLY A 142 -19.05 -31.47 15.84
C GLY A 142 -19.28 -30.38 14.80
N LYS A 143 -18.18 -29.74 14.39
CA LYS A 143 -18.12 -28.76 13.32
C LYS A 143 -17.05 -29.13 12.31
N ARG A 144 -17.38 -29.01 11.04
CA ARG A 144 -16.46 -29.07 9.92
C ARG A 144 -16.12 -27.65 9.48
N ILE A 145 -14.84 -27.38 9.28
CA ILE A 145 -14.31 -26.08 8.88
C ILE A 145 -13.56 -26.27 7.58
N ASP A 146 -14.06 -25.66 6.52
CA ASP A 146 -13.44 -25.63 5.20
C ASP A 146 -12.86 -24.25 4.92
N THR A 147 -11.65 -24.21 4.35
CA THR A 147 -11.00 -22.96 3.95
C THR A 147 -10.50 -23.04 2.51
N GLY A 148 -10.53 -21.92 1.79
CA GLY A 148 -10.08 -21.86 0.41
C GLY A 148 -10.19 -20.47 -0.22
N LEU A 149 -9.85 -20.38 -1.50
CA LEU A 149 -9.94 -19.14 -2.28
C LEU A 149 -11.20 -19.15 -3.14
N ASP A 150 -11.93 -18.05 -3.15
CA ASP A 150 -13.09 -17.79 -4.02
C ASP A 150 -12.57 -17.51 -5.45
N LEU A 151 -12.48 -18.57 -6.26
CA LEU A 151 -11.88 -18.55 -7.59
C LEU A 151 -12.84 -17.95 -8.62
N ASP A 152 -14.14 -18.12 -8.43
CA ASP A 152 -15.16 -17.60 -9.34
C ASP A 152 -15.77 -16.26 -8.89
N SER A 153 -15.35 -15.76 -7.72
CA SER A 153 -15.78 -14.50 -7.12
C SER A 153 -17.29 -14.44 -6.82
N ASN A 154 -17.92 -15.58 -6.52
CA ASN A 154 -19.34 -15.67 -6.20
C ASN A 154 -19.64 -15.38 -4.71
N GLY A 155 -18.61 -15.23 -3.87
CA GLY A 155 -18.74 -14.92 -2.44
C GLY A 155 -19.05 -16.13 -1.55
N HIS A 156 -19.01 -17.34 -2.09
CA HIS A 156 -19.17 -18.60 -1.38
C HIS A 156 -17.93 -19.48 -1.56
N LEU A 157 -17.76 -20.44 -0.65
CA LEU A 157 -16.68 -21.42 -0.76
C LEU A 157 -17.26 -22.72 -1.33
N ASP A 158 -17.00 -22.96 -2.60
CA ASP A 158 -17.45 -24.16 -3.30
C ASP A 158 -16.53 -25.37 -3.06
N ALA A 159 -17.03 -26.56 -3.40
CA ALA A 159 -16.31 -27.82 -3.14
C ALA A 159 -14.96 -27.91 -3.85
N LEU A 160 -14.84 -27.29 -5.05
CA LEU A 160 -13.59 -27.26 -5.82
C LEU A 160 -12.60 -26.19 -5.36
N GLU A 161 -13.07 -25.25 -4.55
CA GLU A 161 -12.28 -24.12 -4.03
C GLU A 161 -11.67 -24.44 -2.66
N THR A 162 -12.22 -25.46 -1.99
CA THR A 162 -11.76 -25.90 -0.68
C THR A 162 -10.33 -26.44 -0.76
N SER A 163 -9.44 -25.77 -0.05
CA SER A 163 -8.01 -26.09 0.00
C SER A 163 -7.64 -26.86 1.28
N SER A 164 -8.40 -26.71 2.36
CA SER A 164 -8.19 -27.43 3.62
C SER A 164 -9.51 -27.67 4.33
N THR A 165 -9.61 -28.84 4.98
CA THR A 165 -10.76 -29.22 5.81
C THR A 165 -10.25 -29.68 7.17
N ASN A 166 -10.81 -29.11 8.24
CA ASN A 166 -10.52 -29.48 9.62
C ASN A 166 -11.82 -29.77 10.37
N TYR A 167 -11.73 -30.56 11.44
CA TYR A 167 -12.87 -30.97 12.25
C TYR A 167 -12.65 -30.61 13.72
N ILE A 168 -13.66 -30.02 14.34
CA ILE A 168 -13.73 -29.79 15.78
C ILE A 168 -14.82 -30.70 16.33
N CYS A 169 -14.42 -31.75 17.06
CA CYS A 169 -15.34 -32.74 17.59
C CYS A 169 -15.91 -32.34 18.96
N ASN A 170 -17.16 -32.70 19.21
CA ASN A 170 -17.79 -32.54 20.52
C ASN A 170 -17.16 -33.50 21.54
N GLY A 171 -17.11 -33.05 22.80
CA GLY A 171 -16.75 -33.92 23.92
C GLY A 171 -17.87 -34.89 24.29
N ALA A 172 -17.52 -35.97 24.99
CA ALA A 172 -18.51 -36.82 25.64
C ALA A 172 -19.37 -35.99 26.62
N PRO A 173 -20.69 -36.23 26.67
CA PRO A 173 -21.51 -35.68 27.74
C PRO A 173 -20.89 -36.03 29.10
N GLY A 174 -20.99 -35.12 30.06
CA GLY A 174 -20.68 -35.43 31.46
C GLY A 174 -21.63 -36.51 31.99
N VAL A 175 -21.20 -37.23 33.01
CA VAL A 175 -22.12 -38.07 33.78
C VAL A 175 -22.99 -37.18 34.67
N ASP A 176 -24.28 -37.50 34.75
CA ASP A 176 -25.17 -36.84 35.69
C ASP A 176 -24.69 -37.10 37.13
N GLY A 177 -24.93 -36.12 38.00
CA GLY A 177 -24.71 -36.30 39.44
C GLY A 177 -25.65 -37.36 40.00
N VAL A 178 -25.22 -38.06 41.04
CA VAL A 178 -26.11 -38.96 41.79
C VAL A 178 -27.12 -38.11 42.55
N ASN A 179 -28.40 -38.46 42.49
CA ASN A 179 -29.42 -37.82 43.32
C ASN A 179 -29.04 -37.95 44.81
N GLY A 180 -29.31 -36.89 45.59
CA GLY A 180 -29.22 -36.99 47.04
C GLY A 180 -30.17 -38.06 47.58
N THR A 181 -29.85 -38.62 48.74
CA THR A 181 -30.81 -39.44 49.48
C THR A 181 -31.91 -38.54 50.03
N ASP A 182 -33.14 -39.04 50.02
CA ASP A 182 -34.24 -38.37 50.71
C ASP A 182 -33.91 -38.18 52.20
N GLY A 183 -34.42 -37.12 52.80
CA GLY A 183 -34.38 -36.94 54.25
C GLY A 183 -35.28 -37.96 54.95
N SER A 184 -35.03 -38.22 56.23
CA SER A 184 -35.96 -39.01 57.04
C SER A 184 -37.31 -38.29 57.16
N ASP A 185 -38.40 -39.05 57.13
CA ASP A 185 -39.73 -38.53 57.45
C ASP A 185 -39.73 -37.90 58.86
N GLY A 186 -40.50 -36.82 59.05
CA GLY A 186 -40.71 -36.22 60.37
C GLY A 186 -41.66 -37.04 61.23
N PHE A 187 -41.60 -36.87 62.55
CA PHE A 187 -42.59 -37.44 63.47
C PHE A 187 -43.96 -36.77 63.31
N ASN A 188 -45.04 -37.51 63.59
CA ASN A 188 -46.39 -36.96 63.57
C ASN A 188 -46.60 -36.02 64.76
N ALA A 189 -47.22 -34.86 64.53
CA ALA A 189 -47.74 -34.03 65.61
C ALA A 189 -49.17 -34.47 65.92
N LEU A 190 -49.43 -34.87 67.17
CA LEU A 190 -50.72 -35.34 67.62
C LEU A 190 -51.35 -34.36 68.61
N ILE A 191 -52.69 -34.32 68.59
CA ILE A 191 -53.51 -33.57 69.51
C ILE A 191 -54.47 -34.56 70.16
N ASP A 192 -54.47 -34.62 71.50
CA ASP A 192 -55.44 -35.39 72.26
C ASP A 192 -56.34 -34.46 73.10
N MET A 193 -57.61 -34.77 73.15
CA MET A 193 -58.64 -33.93 73.78
C MET A 193 -59.44 -34.76 74.76
N ASN A 194 -59.26 -34.48 76.04
CA ASN A 194 -59.91 -35.20 77.13
C ASN A 194 -60.76 -34.26 77.97
N PRO A 195 -61.93 -34.71 78.47
CA PRO A 195 -62.74 -33.90 79.38
C PRO A 195 -61.93 -33.51 80.64
N GLU A 196 -61.92 -32.23 80.98
CA GLU A 196 -61.36 -31.73 82.24
C GLU A 196 -62.48 -31.64 83.29
N PRO A 197 -62.39 -32.36 84.41
CA PRO A 197 -63.41 -32.30 85.46
C PRO A 197 -63.41 -30.95 86.19
N VAL A 198 -64.47 -30.66 86.94
CA VAL A 198 -64.53 -29.50 87.83
C VAL A 198 -63.35 -29.53 88.80
N GLY A 199 -62.55 -28.47 88.84
CA GLY A 199 -61.31 -28.50 89.59
C GLY A 199 -60.49 -27.22 89.52
N ALA A 200 -59.23 -27.33 89.95
CA ALA A 200 -58.31 -26.20 90.05
C ALA A 200 -57.98 -25.55 88.70
N ASN A 201 -57.97 -26.33 87.61
CA ASN A 201 -57.72 -25.82 86.26
C ASN A 201 -58.96 -25.15 85.67
N CYS A 202 -60.14 -25.77 85.85
CA CYS A 202 -61.43 -25.25 85.39
C CYS A 202 -62.51 -25.40 86.48
N PRO A 203 -62.95 -24.30 87.13
CA PRO A 203 -63.95 -24.34 88.20
C PRO A 203 -65.30 -24.96 87.81
N ASN A 204 -65.68 -24.85 86.53
CA ASN A 204 -66.92 -25.42 85.99
C ASN A 204 -66.67 -26.64 85.06
N GLY A 205 -65.48 -27.23 85.11
CA GLY A 205 -65.06 -28.26 84.15
C GLY A 205 -64.80 -27.67 82.75
N GLY A 206 -64.34 -28.51 81.83
CA GLY A 206 -63.95 -28.06 80.49
C GLY A 206 -63.34 -29.17 79.64
N LEU A 207 -62.44 -28.78 78.75
CA LEU A 207 -61.65 -29.66 77.91
C LEU A 207 -60.16 -29.43 78.16
N ARG A 208 -59.42 -30.50 78.37
CA ARG A 208 -57.96 -30.54 78.39
C ARG A 208 -57.48 -30.91 76.98
N ILE A 209 -56.57 -30.12 76.43
CA ILE A 209 -55.99 -30.30 75.11
C ILE A 209 -54.50 -30.52 75.28
N ASP A 210 -54.02 -31.69 74.88
CA ASP A 210 -52.59 -32.00 74.84
C ASP A 210 -52.08 -31.97 73.42
N VAL A 211 -50.87 -31.43 73.25
CA VAL A 211 -50.17 -31.44 71.98
C VAL A 211 -48.75 -31.96 72.18
N GLY A 212 -48.28 -32.72 71.20
CA GLY A 212 -46.96 -33.32 71.24
C GLY A 212 -46.60 -34.00 69.94
N THR A 213 -45.39 -34.53 69.89
CA THR A 213 -44.89 -35.31 68.74
C THR A 213 -44.87 -36.78 69.11
N ASP A 214 -45.46 -37.63 68.27
CA ASP A 214 -45.42 -39.09 68.37
C ASP A 214 -44.00 -39.58 68.05
N THR A 215 -43.14 -39.55 69.08
CA THR A 215 -41.72 -39.89 68.98
C THR A 215 -41.48 -41.38 68.84
N ASN A 216 -42.43 -42.20 69.30
CA ASN A 216 -42.32 -43.66 69.23
C ASN A 216 -43.08 -44.28 68.04
N GLY A 217 -43.88 -43.49 67.32
CA GLY A 217 -44.56 -43.88 66.09
C GLY A 217 -45.77 -44.81 66.31
N ASN A 218 -46.37 -44.81 67.50
CA ASN A 218 -47.49 -45.71 67.82
C ASN A 218 -48.87 -45.14 67.40
N GLY A 219 -48.92 -43.91 66.88
CA GLY A 219 -50.13 -43.25 66.41
C GLY A 219 -51.04 -42.71 67.52
N SER A 220 -50.54 -42.63 68.76
CA SER A 220 -51.23 -42.07 69.93
C SER A 220 -50.31 -41.10 70.65
N LEU A 221 -50.88 -40.11 71.35
CA LEU A 221 -50.08 -39.17 72.14
C LEU A 221 -49.85 -39.74 73.54
N ASP A 222 -48.65 -40.27 73.80
CA ASP A 222 -48.31 -40.81 75.12
C ASP A 222 -47.97 -39.70 76.13
N PRO A 223 -48.12 -39.93 77.45
CA PRO A 223 -47.84 -38.90 78.46
C PRO A 223 -46.41 -38.32 78.43
N ALA A 224 -45.43 -39.10 77.98
CA ALA A 224 -44.04 -38.65 77.84
C ALA A 224 -43.79 -37.79 76.59
N GLU A 225 -44.73 -37.76 75.65
CA GLU A 225 -44.64 -37.08 74.37
C GLU A 225 -45.36 -35.73 74.35
N ILE A 226 -46.17 -35.47 75.38
CA ILE A 226 -46.87 -34.20 75.57
C ILE A 226 -45.84 -33.10 75.84
N THR A 227 -45.75 -32.15 74.92
CA THR A 227 -44.87 -30.98 75.07
C THR A 227 -45.63 -29.77 75.59
N GLN A 228 -46.95 -29.74 75.42
CA GLN A 228 -47.80 -28.66 75.92
C GLN A 228 -49.20 -29.17 76.24
N THR A 229 -49.75 -28.65 77.34
CA THR A 229 -51.15 -28.87 77.75
C THR A 229 -51.84 -27.52 77.86
N GLY A 230 -53.02 -27.41 77.27
CA GLY A 230 -53.93 -26.28 77.38
C GLY A 230 -55.28 -26.70 77.95
N PHE A 231 -56.01 -25.73 78.51
CA PHE A 231 -57.34 -25.96 79.06
C PHE A 231 -58.34 -24.96 78.48
N VAL A 232 -59.48 -25.48 78.04
CA VAL A 232 -60.63 -24.68 77.62
C VAL A 232 -61.71 -24.88 78.67
N CYS A 233 -61.93 -23.88 79.52
CA CYS A 233 -62.89 -23.97 80.60
C CYS A 233 -64.29 -23.61 80.11
N GLY A 234 -65.28 -24.38 80.57
CA GLY A 234 -66.68 -24.03 80.40
C GLY A 234 -67.01 -22.76 81.19
N GLY A 235 -67.42 -21.70 80.49
CA GLY A 235 -68.04 -20.54 81.11
C GLY A 235 -69.55 -20.60 80.94
N ASN A 236 -70.28 -20.02 81.89
CA ASN A 236 -71.62 -19.52 81.59
C ASN A 236 -71.43 -18.11 81.05
N ASP A 237 -71.96 -17.78 79.88
CA ASP A 237 -72.10 -16.39 79.48
C ASP A 237 -73.06 -15.66 80.44
N ALA A 238 -73.14 -14.33 80.34
CA ALA A 238 -73.98 -13.50 81.21
C ALA A 238 -75.50 -13.83 81.14
N ASN A 239 -75.90 -14.79 80.30
CA ASN A 239 -77.26 -15.25 80.12
C ASN A 239 -77.45 -16.74 80.48
N GLY A 240 -76.47 -17.37 81.14
CA GLY A 240 -76.56 -18.74 81.61
C GLY A 240 -76.42 -19.81 80.52
N SER A 241 -75.95 -19.44 79.32
CA SER A 241 -75.62 -20.39 78.25
C SER A 241 -74.14 -20.74 78.28
N ILE A 242 -73.77 -21.96 77.89
CA ILE A 242 -72.37 -22.41 77.83
C ILE A 242 -71.58 -21.59 76.80
N GLY A 243 -70.72 -20.68 77.28
CA GLY A 243 -69.79 -19.86 76.49
C GLY A 243 -68.33 -20.19 76.81
N TRP A 244 -67.50 -20.40 75.79
CA TRP A 244 -66.10 -20.81 75.95
C TRP A 244 -65.20 -19.65 76.38
N GLN A 245 -64.48 -19.79 77.49
CA GLN A 245 -63.40 -18.86 77.89
C GLN A 245 -62.05 -19.58 77.83
N THR A 246 -61.07 -19.00 77.14
CA THR A 246 -59.72 -19.56 77.05
C THR A 246 -58.94 -19.22 78.32
N ALA A 247 -58.59 -20.23 79.14
CA ALA A 247 -57.69 -20.07 80.27
C ALA A 247 -56.29 -20.52 79.84
N THR A 248 -55.53 -19.63 79.22
CA THR A 248 -54.14 -19.95 78.83
C THR A 248 -53.23 -19.78 80.04
N ARG A 249 -52.76 -20.89 80.62
CA ARG A 249 -51.56 -20.90 81.47
C ARG A 249 -50.44 -21.52 80.66
N ILE A 250 -49.57 -20.69 80.09
CA ILE A 250 -48.28 -21.16 79.56
C ILE A 250 -47.35 -21.28 80.77
N GLU A 251 -47.11 -22.50 81.23
CA GLU A 251 -45.89 -22.75 82.02
C GLU A 251 -44.76 -23.06 81.05
N SER A 252 -43.77 -22.18 81.03
CA SER A 252 -42.46 -22.39 80.40
C SER A 252 -41.50 -23.02 81.41
#